data_AF-A0A9P8W1N9-F1
#
_entry.id   AF-A0A9P8W1N9-F1
#
_cell.length_a   1.000
_cell.length_b   1.000
_cell.length_c   1.000
_cell.angle_alpha   90.00
_cell.angle_beta   90.00
_cell.angle_gamma   90.00
#
_symmetry.space_group_name_H-M   'P 1'
#
loop_
_entity.id
_entity.type
_entity.pdbx_description
1 polymer ?
#
loop_
_entity_poly.entity_id
_entity_poly.type
_entity_poly.pdbx_seq_one_letter_code
_entity_poly.pdbx_strand_id
1 'polypeptide(L)'
;MASNLLYPANNEARVFDNNSSTTYYQLQQFARKHPQDLLQYLRVAWEREGCRDLKSPSLISELKATQVLCDGGKTGALSETFLPERELVFIHQKYMVHPEKFPFIEFPGPLTRNEIQGQWAFLELHLSVGTQDGLDFYLEMLTSIRRHSGRLMLEFPRRIWELYLRINAVCATSGDEGEARDKIRDSFQKHGLVLVSDGFWKTPSECLQKCPSSMLSKIGVLLFPSSWEASDAECAEVTQFFENTLRIQHTCSPDDCLHEVDMIRHHPAFASINRMTRYCEFMNETVPYLYVLNVRRLRLDLIRKACIAVEQDNTIQWCKPPDCVWAPGVDIPRYVDLSETYPNLESFFSGFLGVKKSGFGLAYNTRFTPYEAWALEPLMVWAGLEDRYLSWNVEETTYLEDAAPEPLNGMLTTTKARGLVRIASHFWTPRVGTSAQR
;
A
#
# COMPACT_ATOMS: atom_id res chain seq x y z
N MET A 1 -11.39 -61.96 -7.80
CA MET A 1 -12.77 -62.07 -8.30
C MET A 1 -13.03 -60.83 -9.12
N ALA A 2 -13.23 -61.00 -10.42
CA ALA A 2 -13.33 -59.93 -11.41
C ALA A 2 -14.62 -59.13 -11.21
N SER A 3 -14.49 -57.87 -10.83
CA SER A 3 -15.61 -56.93 -10.81
C SER A 3 -15.83 -56.44 -12.23
N ASN A 4 -16.98 -56.83 -12.78
CA ASN A 4 -17.48 -56.41 -14.09
C ASN A 4 -17.49 -54.89 -14.19
N LEU A 5 -16.55 -54.34 -14.97
CA LEU A 5 -16.62 -53.00 -15.50
C LEU A 5 -17.91 -52.89 -16.30
N LEU A 6 -18.83 -52.04 -15.83
CA LEU A 6 -19.96 -51.54 -16.59
C LEU A 6 -19.40 -50.67 -17.73
N TYR A 7 -18.87 -51.31 -18.77
CA TYR A 7 -18.78 -50.69 -20.07
C TYR A 7 -20.21 -50.52 -20.56
N PRO A 8 -20.65 -49.30 -20.92
CA PRO A 8 -21.93 -49.12 -21.55
C PRO A 8 -21.94 -49.94 -22.83
N ALA A 9 -22.83 -50.92 -22.88
CA ALA A 9 -23.01 -51.81 -24.01
C ALA A 9 -23.24 -50.99 -25.29
N ASN A 10 -22.29 -51.04 -26.23
CA ASN A 10 -22.33 -50.82 -27.69
C ASN A 10 -23.26 -49.77 -28.35
N ASN A 11 -24.09 -49.03 -27.61
CA ASN A 11 -25.13 -48.12 -28.10
C ASN A 11 -25.16 -46.77 -27.35
N GLU A 12 -24.58 -46.64 -26.15
CA GLU A 12 -24.45 -45.34 -25.48
C GLU A 12 -23.22 -44.54 -25.95
N ALA A 13 -22.26 -45.20 -26.60
CA ALA A 13 -21.12 -44.54 -27.20
C ALA A 13 -21.51 -43.95 -28.57
N ARG A 14 -22.59 -43.16 -28.65
CA ARG A 14 -22.96 -42.33 -29.82
C ARG A 14 -23.31 -40.91 -29.36
N VAL A 15 -22.62 -40.41 -28.34
CA VAL A 15 -22.94 -39.11 -27.77
C VAL A 15 -22.61 -37.99 -28.77
N PHE A 16 -21.62 -38.17 -29.65
CA PHE A 16 -21.23 -37.20 -30.68
C PHE A 16 -22.01 -37.36 -31.99
N ASP A 17 -23.32 -37.60 -31.92
CA ASP A 17 -24.18 -37.51 -33.11
C ASP A 17 -24.53 -36.03 -33.37
N ASN A 18 -23.81 -35.39 -34.31
CA ASN A 18 -24.11 -34.19 -35.13
C ASN A 18 -24.86 -32.96 -34.54
N ASN A 19 -25.21 -32.95 -33.25
CA ASN A 19 -26.01 -31.91 -32.60
C ASN A 19 -25.40 -31.62 -31.22
N SER A 20 -24.40 -30.72 -31.21
CA SER A 20 -23.50 -30.43 -30.09
C SER A 20 -24.18 -30.19 -28.73
N SER A 21 -25.39 -29.61 -28.72
CA SER A 21 -26.11 -29.32 -27.48
C SER A 21 -26.65 -30.57 -26.76
N THR A 22 -27.02 -31.62 -27.50
CA THR A 22 -27.55 -32.87 -26.92
C THR A 22 -26.42 -33.73 -26.36
N THR A 23 -25.30 -33.77 -27.08
CA THR A 23 -24.04 -34.42 -26.72
C THR A 23 -23.50 -33.91 -25.38
N TYR A 24 -23.45 -32.59 -25.20
CA TYR A 24 -22.92 -31.99 -23.97
C TYR A 24 -23.82 -32.21 -22.75
N TYR A 25 -25.14 -32.10 -22.92
CA TYR A 25 -26.08 -32.37 -21.82
C TYR A 25 -25.95 -33.81 -21.31
N GLN A 26 -25.81 -34.78 -22.20
CA GLN A 26 -25.59 -36.18 -21.84
C GLN A 26 -24.25 -36.38 -21.10
N LEU A 27 -23.19 -35.72 -21.56
CA LEU A 27 -21.87 -35.75 -20.90
C LEU A 27 -21.91 -35.12 -19.50
N GLN A 28 -22.61 -34.00 -19.31
CA GLN A 28 -22.81 -33.40 -17.98
C GLN A 28 -23.60 -34.31 -17.04
N GLN A 29 -24.64 -34.98 -17.55
CA GLN A 29 -25.43 -35.93 -16.76
C GLN A 29 -24.60 -37.16 -16.38
N PHE A 30 -23.74 -37.65 -17.28
CA PHE A 30 -22.79 -38.71 -16.98
C PHE A 30 -21.77 -38.27 -15.94
N ALA A 31 -21.13 -37.09 -16.11
CA ALA A 31 -20.19 -36.52 -15.16
C ALA A 31 -20.80 -36.39 -13.74
N ARG A 32 -22.09 -36.04 -13.64
CA ARG A 32 -22.81 -35.97 -12.36
C ARG A 32 -23.08 -37.33 -11.72
N LYS A 33 -23.35 -38.37 -12.52
CA LYS A 33 -23.70 -39.71 -12.01
C LYS A 33 -22.47 -40.61 -11.77
N HIS A 34 -21.44 -40.46 -12.60
CA HIS A 34 -20.23 -41.27 -12.63
C HIS A 34 -18.98 -40.39 -12.76
N PRO A 35 -18.68 -39.54 -11.77
CA PRO A 35 -17.56 -38.61 -11.86
C PRO A 35 -16.20 -39.32 -11.93
N GLN A 36 -16.08 -40.51 -11.35
CA GLN A 36 -14.85 -41.32 -11.35
C GLN A 36 -14.55 -41.97 -12.72
N ASP A 37 -15.58 -42.27 -13.51
CA ASP A 37 -15.43 -42.93 -14.81
C ASP A 37 -15.29 -41.91 -15.97
N LEU A 38 -15.50 -40.63 -15.68
CA LEU A 38 -15.54 -39.55 -16.68
C LEU A 38 -14.26 -39.43 -17.50
N LEU A 39 -13.09 -39.46 -16.86
CA LEU A 39 -11.80 -39.34 -17.56
C LEU A 39 -11.55 -40.53 -18.48
N GLN A 40 -11.86 -41.74 -18.00
CA GLN A 40 -11.68 -42.95 -18.78
C GLN A 40 -12.65 -42.98 -19.98
N TYR A 41 -13.89 -42.51 -19.78
CA TYR A 41 -14.86 -42.31 -20.84
C TYR A 41 -14.36 -41.29 -21.88
N LEU A 42 -13.86 -40.14 -21.44
CA LEU A 42 -13.28 -39.11 -22.32
C LEU A 42 -12.11 -39.66 -23.14
N ARG A 43 -11.23 -40.45 -22.53
CA ARG A 43 -10.10 -41.09 -23.22
C ARG A 43 -10.57 -42.02 -24.35
N VAL A 44 -11.51 -42.91 -24.05
CA VAL A 44 -12.07 -43.86 -25.05
C VAL A 44 -12.79 -43.12 -26.17
N ALA A 45 -13.58 -42.10 -25.84
CA ALA A 45 -14.24 -41.25 -26.83
C ALA A 45 -13.21 -40.54 -27.74
N TRP A 46 -12.14 -40.01 -27.15
CA TRP A 46 -11.09 -39.30 -27.88
C TRP A 46 -10.31 -40.21 -28.82
N GLU A 47 -9.96 -41.41 -28.38
CA GLU A 47 -9.29 -42.44 -29.20
C GLU A 47 -10.17 -42.91 -30.37
N ARG A 48 -11.48 -43.07 -30.14
CA ARG A 48 -12.40 -43.64 -31.13
C ARG A 48 -12.83 -42.64 -32.20
N GLU A 49 -13.04 -41.38 -31.83
CA GLU A 49 -13.72 -40.41 -32.71
C GLU A 49 -12.79 -39.38 -33.35
N GLY A 50 -11.48 -39.45 -33.05
CA GLY A 50 -10.45 -38.88 -33.90
C GLY A 50 -10.79 -37.48 -34.44
N CYS A 51 -10.76 -36.48 -33.57
CA CYS A 51 -10.45 -35.10 -33.95
C CYS A 51 -11.42 -34.27 -34.82
N ARG A 52 -12.62 -34.69 -35.23
CA ARG A 52 -13.51 -33.78 -36.01
C ARG A 52 -14.56 -33.07 -35.18
N ASP A 53 -15.48 -33.81 -34.56
CA ASP A 53 -16.62 -33.21 -33.86
C ASP A 53 -16.25 -32.70 -32.46
N LEU A 54 -15.32 -33.40 -31.80
CA LEU A 54 -14.72 -33.03 -30.51
C LEU A 54 -13.86 -31.76 -30.54
N LYS A 55 -13.38 -31.34 -31.72
CA LYS A 55 -12.57 -30.12 -31.90
C LYS A 55 -13.40 -28.87 -32.15
N SER A 56 -14.73 -28.96 -32.15
CA SER A 56 -15.57 -27.77 -32.27
C SER A 56 -15.29 -26.81 -31.10
N PRO A 57 -15.05 -25.50 -31.35
CA PRO A 57 -14.69 -24.57 -30.30
C PRO A 57 -15.72 -24.46 -29.16
N SER A 58 -17.00 -24.63 -29.49
CA SER A 58 -18.10 -24.66 -28.52
C SER A 58 -18.00 -25.86 -27.58
N LEU A 59 -17.77 -27.05 -28.11
CA LEU A 59 -17.70 -28.28 -27.32
C LEU A 59 -16.42 -28.34 -26.49
N ILE A 60 -15.30 -27.84 -27.02
CA ILE A 60 -14.06 -27.69 -26.22
C ILE A 60 -14.29 -26.73 -25.04
N SER A 61 -14.96 -25.60 -25.25
CA SER A 61 -15.26 -24.64 -24.17
C SER A 61 -16.17 -25.25 -23.11
N GLU A 62 -17.14 -26.05 -23.52
CA GLU A 62 -18.04 -26.81 -22.67
C GLU A 62 -17.31 -27.93 -21.88
N LEU A 63 -16.42 -28.68 -22.54
CA LEU A 63 -15.58 -29.69 -21.87
C LEU A 63 -14.65 -29.05 -20.84
N LYS A 64 -14.06 -27.89 -21.15
CA LYS A 64 -13.23 -27.12 -20.20
C LYS A 64 -14.00 -26.73 -18.94
N ALA A 65 -15.28 -26.38 -19.07
CA ALA A 65 -16.15 -26.02 -17.95
C ALA A 65 -16.71 -27.24 -17.16
N THR A 66 -16.52 -28.46 -17.66
CA THR A 66 -17.06 -29.67 -17.05
C THR A 66 -16.40 -29.93 -15.70
N GLN A 67 -17.23 -30.25 -14.70
CA GLN A 67 -16.76 -30.52 -13.35
C GLN A 67 -16.22 -31.94 -13.24
N VAL A 68 -14.97 -32.08 -12.79
CA VAL A 68 -14.30 -33.36 -12.56
C VAL A 68 -13.97 -33.52 -11.08
N LEU A 69 -13.89 -34.78 -10.64
CA LEU A 69 -13.56 -35.11 -9.26
C LEU A 69 -12.07 -34.94 -9.03
N CYS A 70 -11.73 -34.15 -8.02
CA CYS A 70 -10.36 -33.88 -7.59
C CYS A 70 -10.06 -34.63 -6.29
N ASP A 71 -8.76 -34.80 -6.04
CA ASP A 71 -8.25 -35.39 -4.81
C ASP A 71 -8.82 -34.67 -3.56
N GLY A 72 -9.20 -35.46 -2.58
CA GLY A 72 -9.89 -34.99 -1.38
C GLY A 72 -11.38 -34.65 -1.58
N GLY A 73 -12.02 -35.13 -2.64
CA GLY A 73 -13.48 -35.19 -2.82
C GLY A 73 -14.14 -33.87 -3.24
N LYS A 74 -13.36 -32.89 -3.71
CA LYS A 74 -13.89 -31.64 -4.28
C LYS A 74 -14.04 -31.79 -5.79
N THR A 75 -14.94 -31.03 -6.40
CA THR A 75 -15.04 -30.94 -7.87
C THR A 75 -14.44 -29.63 -8.37
N GLY A 76 -13.73 -29.68 -9.49
CA GLY A 76 -13.17 -28.51 -10.17
C GLY A 76 -13.49 -28.54 -11.66
N ALA A 77 -13.50 -27.37 -12.32
CA ALA A 77 -13.62 -27.30 -13.77
C ALA A 77 -12.38 -27.90 -14.42
N LEU A 78 -12.53 -28.74 -15.44
CA LEU A 78 -11.42 -29.46 -16.07
C LEU A 78 -10.25 -28.54 -16.45
N SER A 79 -10.51 -27.36 -16.99
CA SER A 79 -9.48 -26.39 -17.37
C SER A 79 -8.73 -25.74 -16.20
N GLU A 80 -9.23 -25.88 -14.97
CA GLU A 80 -8.62 -25.36 -13.74
C GLU A 80 -7.99 -26.48 -12.89
N THR A 81 -7.92 -27.71 -13.43
CA THR A 81 -7.38 -28.88 -12.75
C THR A 81 -6.03 -29.32 -13.32
N PHE A 82 -5.32 -30.14 -12.54
CA PHE A 82 -4.01 -30.68 -12.89
C PHE A 82 -4.01 -32.19 -12.87
N LEU A 83 -3.24 -32.82 -13.75
CA LEU A 83 -2.96 -34.25 -13.64
C LEU A 83 -1.97 -34.51 -12.51
N PRO A 84 -2.16 -35.57 -11.71
CA PRO A 84 -1.23 -35.93 -10.63
C PRO A 84 0.02 -36.58 -11.22
N GLU A 85 0.85 -35.79 -11.90
CA GLU A 85 2.17 -36.22 -12.38
C GLU A 85 3.16 -36.29 -11.19
N ARG A 86 4.11 -37.23 -11.22
CA ARG A 86 5.02 -37.51 -10.10
C ARG A 86 5.81 -36.28 -9.60
N GLU A 87 6.33 -35.47 -10.50
CA GLU A 87 7.06 -34.24 -10.20
C GLU A 87 6.13 -33.18 -9.60
N LEU A 88 4.93 -33.01 -10.16
CA LEU A 88 3.92 -32.09 -9.61
C LEU A 88 3.47 -32.49 -8.21
N VAL A 89 3.22 -33.78 -7.98
CA VAL A 89 2.87 -34.31 -6.66
C VAL A 89 4.01 -34.10 -5.67
N PHE A 90 5.27 -34.30 -6.09
CA PHE A 90 6.44 -34.03 -5.26
C PHE A 90 6.56 -32.55 -4.87
N ILE A 91 6.42 -31.63 -5.84
CA ILE A 91 6.48 -30.19 -5.58
C ILE A 91 5.32 -29.76 -4.68
N HIS A 92 4.11 -30.26 -4.93
CA HIS A 92 2.95 -30.03 -4.08
C HIS A 92 3.21 -30.45 -2.62
N GLN A 93 3.76 -31.64 -2.40
CA GLN A 93 4.08 -32.13 -1.05
C GLN A 93 5.15 -31.29 -0.35
N LYS A 94 6.04 -30.64 -1.09
CA LYS A 94 7.03 -29.71 -0.54
C LYS A 94 6.37 -28.44 0.02
N TYR A 95 5.39 -27.89 -0.70
CA TYR A 95 4.85 -26.55 -0.42
C TYR A 95 3.50 -26.54 0.30
N MET A 96 2.67 -27.56 0.16
CA MET A 96 1.30 -27.58 0.72
C MET A 96 1.20 -28.54 1.91
N VAL A 97 0.63 -28.05 3.01
CA VAL A 97 0.47 -28.80 4.26
C VAL A 97 -1.00 -29.16 4.48
N HIS A 98 -1.28 -30.30 5.10
CA HIS A 98 -2.66 -30.67 5.40
C HIS A 98 -3.29 -29.64 6.37
N PRO A 99 -4.51 -29.10 6.13
CA PRO A 99 -5.57 -29.58 5.25
C PRO A 99 -5.68 -28.86 3.88
N GLU A 100 -4.62 -28.20 3.43
CA GLU A 100 -4.61 -27.51 2.14
C GLU A 100 -4.73 -28.52 1.00
N LYS A 101 -5.67 -28.28 0.09
CA LYS A 101 -5.93 -29.16 -1.05
C LYS A 101 -5.63 -28.44 -2.36
N PHE A 102 -4.98 -29.15 -3.26
CA PHE A 102 -4.70 -28.72 -4.62
C PHE A 102 -5.64 -29.43 -5.61
N PRO A 103 -6.05 -28.79 -6.73
CA PRO A 103 -6.98 -29.38 -7.68
C PRO A 103 -6.34 -30.45 -8.60
N PHE A 104 -5.71 -31.47 -8.02
CA PHE A 104 -5.33 -32.66 -8.76
C PHE A 104 -6.56 -33.49 -9.09
N ILE A 105 -6.69 -33.94 -10.35
CA ILE A 105 -7.78 -34.82 -10.74
C ILE A 105 -7.60 -36.18 -10.03
N GLU A 106 -8.69 -36.76 -9.53
CA GLU A 106 -8.66 -38.07 -8.88
C GLU A 106 -8.17 -39.13 -9.88
N PHE A 107 -7.06 -39.78 -9.54
CA PHE A 107 -6.48 -40.89 -10.28
C PHE A 107 -6.05 -42.00 -9.32
N PRO A 108 -6.03 -43.28 -9.76
CA PRO A 108 -5.59 -44.41 -8.93
C PRO A 108 -4.14 -44.29 -8.42
N GLY A 109 -3.31 -43.47 -9.07
CA GLY A 109 -1.96 -43.19 -8.63
C GLY A 109 -1.27 -42.13 -9.50
N PRO A 110 -0.07 -41.66 -9.11
CA PRO A 110 0.65 -40.64 -9.85
C PRO A 110 1.09 -41.12 -11.23
N LEU A 111 0.80 -40.31 -12.25
CA LEU A 111 1.12 -40.59 -13.64
C LEU A 111 2.58 -40.25 -13.96
N THR A 112 3.15 -40.97 -14.91
CA THR A 112 4.45 -40.65 -15.52
C THR A 112 4.27 -39.73 -16.73
N ARG A 113 5.29 -38.92 -17.02
CA ARG A 113 5.31 -38.06 -18.22
C ARG A 113 5.03 -38.82 -19.53
N ASN A 114 5.48 -40.07 -19.65
CA ASN A 114 5.21 -40.91 -20.84
C ASN A 114 3.72 -41.29 -20.96
N GLU A 115 3.06 -41.59 -19.85
CA GLU A 115 1.62 -41.87 -19.84
C GLU A 115 0.82 -40.63 -20.22
N ILE A 116 1.27 -39.45 -19.77
CA ILE A 116 0.65 -38.18 -20.12
C ILE A 116 0.81 -37.90 -21.62
N GLN A 117 2.03 -37.95 -22.15
CA GLN A 117 2.28 -37.69 -23.57
C GLN A 117 1.65 -38.73 -24.52
N GLY A 118 1.39 -39.94 -24.04
CA GLY A 118 0.71 -40.98 -24.80
C GLY A 118 -0.81 -40.87 -24.73
N GLN A 119 -1.37 -41.27 -23.58
CA GLN A 119 -2.81 -41.53 -23.43
C GLN A 119 -3.61 -40.29 -23.05
N TRP A 120 -2.96 -39.28 -22.49
CA TRP A 120 -3.63 -38.12 -21.89
C TRP A 120 -3.22 -36.79 -22.52
N ALA A 121 -2.47 -36.81 -23.63
CA ALA A 121 -1.93 -35.60 -24.27
C ALA A 121 -3.02 -34.62 -24.70
N PHE A 122 -4.22 -35.13 -25.01
CA PHE A 122 -5.36 -34.30 -25.38
C PHE A 122 -5.87 -33.42 -24.23
N LEU A 123 -5.71 -33.84 -22.97
CA LEU A 123 -6.10 -33.06 -21.80
C LEU A 123 -5.28 -31.77 -21.72
N GLU A 124 -3.97 -31.87 -21.96
CA GLU A 124 -3.06 -30.72 -22.02
C GLU A 124 -3.33 -29.87 -23.26
N LEU A 125 -3.30 -30.48 -24.45
CA LEU A 125 -3.30 -29.76 -25.74
C LEU A 125 -4.63 -29.09 -26.08
N HIS A 126 -5.77 -29.66 -25.63
CA HIS A 126 -7.09 -29.18 -26.04
C HIS A 126 -7.96 -28.71 -24.88
N LEU A 127 -7.78 -29.28 -23.69
CA LEU A 127 -8.66 -29.03 -22.54
C LEU A 127 -7.99 -28.17 -21.46
N SER A 128 -6.75 -27.73 -21.70
CA SER A 128 -6.00 -26.84 -20.81
C SER A 128 -5.81 -27.40 -19.40
N VAL A 129 -5.79 -28.73 -19.26
CA VAL A 129 -5.43 -29.38 -18.00
C VAL A 129 -3.94 -29.21 -17.75
N GLY A 130 -3.57 -28.81 -16.54
CA GLY A 130 -2.16 -28.60 -16.19
C GLY A 130 -1.41 -29.92 -16.02
N THR A 131 -0.25 -30.05 -16.68
CA THR A 131 0.60 -31.26 -16.65
C THR A 131 2.07 -30.95 -16.35
N GLN A 132 2.43 -29.67 -16.21
CA GLN A 132 3.79 -29.19 -16.04
C GLN A 132 3.88 -28.18 -14.90
N ASP A 133 5.07 -27.99 -14.34
CA ASP A 133 5.33 -27.03 -13.25
C ASP A 133 5.47 -25.60 -13.78
N GLY A 134 4.50 -25.17 -14.59
CA GLY A 134 4.47 -23.84 -15.18
C GLY A 134 3.97 -22.76 -14.20
N LEU A 135 3.84 -21.53 -14.71
CA LEU A 135 3.35 -20.40 -13.93
C LEU A 135 1.96 -20.64 -13.32
N ASP A 136 1.05 -21.28 -14.08
CA ASP A 136 -0.30 -21.63 -13.61
C ASP A 136 -0.29 -22.57 -12.41
N PHE A 137 0.64 -23.52 -12.37
CA PHE A 137 0.79 -24.47 -11.27
C PHE A 137 1.15 -23.75 -9.97
N TYR A 138 2.16 -22.88 -10.00
CA TYR A 138 2.59 -22.13 -8.82
C TYR A 138 1.55 -21.10 -8.36
N LEU A 139 0.87 -20.41 -9.29
CA LEU A 139 -0.21 -19.48 -8.95
C LEU A 139 -1.42 -20.19 -8.34
N GLU A 140 -1.78 -21.37 -8.84
CA GLU A 140 -2.87 -22.16 -8.27
C GLU A 140 -2.49 -22.73 -6.88
N MET A 141 -1.22 -23.07 -6.65
CA MET A 141 -0.75 -23.48 -5.32
C MET A 141 -0.90 -22.34 -4.32
N LEU A 142 -0.42 -21.13 -4.65
CA LEU A 142 -0.60 -19.95 -3.80
C LEU A 142 -2.09 -19.65 -3.54
N THR A 143 -2.90 -19.70 -4.59
CA THR A 143 -4.34 -19.42 -4.48
C THR A 143 -5.03 -20.46 -3.59
N SER A 144 -4.65 -21.74 -3.72
CA SER A 144 -5.14 -22.83 -2.88
C SER A 144 -4.72 -22.67 -1.43
N ILE A 145 -3.46 -22.30 -1.15
CA ILE A 145 -3.00 -22.02 0.21
C ILE A 145 -3.79 -20.86 0.82
N ARG A 146 -4.00 -19.77 0.07
CA ARG A 146 -4.82 -18.64 0.52
C ARG A 146 -6.25 -19.04 0.86
N ARG A 147 -6.89 -19.86 0.01
CA ARG A 147 -8.28 -20.32 0.23
C ARG A 147 -8.44 -21.10 1.55
N HIS A 148 -7.40 -21.80 2.00
CA HIS A 148 -7.44 -22.61 3.22
C HIS A 148 -6.89 -21.88 4.46
N SER A 149 -6.00 -20.90 4.30
CA SER A 149 -5.36 -20.16 5.39
C SER A 149 -6.22 -19.05 6.01
N GLY A 150 -7.43 -18.80 5.49
CA GLY A 150 -8.32 -17.66 5.79
C GLY A 150 -8.19 -16.93 7.14
N ARG A 151 -8.26 -17.61 8.30
CA ARG A 151 -8.13 -16.99 9.65
C ARG A 151 -7.09 -17.67 10.54
N LEU A 152 -6.38 -18.66 10.03
CA LEU A 152 -5.41 -19.44 10.81
C LEU A 152 -4.02 -18.90 10.51
N MET A 153 -3.19 -18.75 11.54
CA MET A 153 -1.77 -18.41 11.37
C MET A 153 -1.15 -19.40 10.39
N LEU A 154 -0.54 -18.88 9.31
CA LEU A 154 0.12 -19.70 8.32
C LEU A 154 1.22 -20.53 8.97
N GLU A 155 1.12 -21.85 8.82
CA GLU A 155 2.19 -22.76 9.22
C GLU A 155 3.37 -22.57 8.27
N PHE A 156 4.54 -22.24 8.83
CA PHE A 156 5.80 -21.99 8.12
C PHE A 156 5.70 -21.02 6.94
N PRO A 157 5.56 -19.70 7.18
CA PRO A 157 5.35 -18.72 6.10
C PRO A 157 6.52 -18.60 5.10
N ARG A 158 7.70 -19.16 5.43
CA ARG A 158 8.86 -19.27 4.52
C ARG A 158 8.52 -19.94 3.18
N ARG A 159 7.62 -20.93 3.17
CA ARG A 159 7.23 -21.63 1.94
C ARG A 159 6.53 -20.73 0.91
N ILE A 160 5.82 -19.70 1.37
CA ILE A 160 5.18 -18.71 0.49
C ILE A 160 6.23 -17.86 -0.23
N TRP A 161 7.31 -17.51 0.48
CA TRP A 161 8.43 -16.77 -0.08
C TRP A 161 9.20 -17.58 -1.13
N GLU A 162 9.44 -18.87 -0.85
CA GLU A 162 10.00 -19.79 -1.86
C GLU A 162 9.11 -19.89 -3.10
N LEU A 163 7.78 -19.87 -2.92
CA LEU A 163 6.84 -19.83 -4.04
C LEU A 163 6.92 -18.51 -4.84
N TYR A 164 7.07 -17.35 -4.18
CA TYR A 164 7.28 -16.07 -4.90
C TYR A 164 8.57 -16.09 -5.72
N LEU A 165 9.67 -16.57 -5.14
CA LEU A 165 10.95 -16.73 -5.84
C LEU A 165 10.81 -17.68 -7.03
N ARG A 166 10.13 -18.82 -6.85
CA ARG A 166 9.92 -19.77 -7.94
C ARG A 166 9.05 -19.20 -9.05
N ILE A 167 7.99 -18.45 -8.71
CA ILE A 167 7.15 -17.73 -9.68
C ILE A 167 7.97 -16.70 -10.46
N ASN A 168 8.83 -15.94 -9.77
CA ASN A 168 9.71 -14.98 -10.41
C ASN A 168 10.69 -15.67 -11.38
N ALA A 169 11.31 -16.77 -10.95
CA ALA A 169 12.23 -17.55 -11.79
C ALA A 169 11.52 -18.11 -13.04
N VAL A 170 10.33 -18.70 -12.88
CA VAL A 170 9.54 -19.23 -14.00
C VAL A 170 9.13 -18.11 -14.95
N CYS A 171 8.77 -16.94 -14.42
CA CYS A 171 8.48 -15.75 -15.21
C CYS A 171 9.68 -15.30 -16.04
N ALA A 172 10.88 -15.27 -15.45
CA ALA A 172 12.12 -14.88 -16.14
C ALA A 172 12.55 -15.89 -17.22
N THR A 173 12.22 -17.17 -17.05
CA THR A 173 12.50 -18.20 -18.07
C THR A 173 11.40 -18.33 -19.13
N SER A 174 10.30 -17.60 -18.98
CA SER A 174 9.19 -17.66 -19.94
C SER A 174 9.58 -16.97 -21.25
N GLY A 175 9.08 -17.50 -22.38
CA GLY A 175 9.36 -16.91 -23.69
C GLY A 175 8.76 -15.51 -23.89
N ASP A 176 7.74 -15.15 -23.11
CA ASP A 176 7.12 -13.83 -23.06
C ASP A 176 7.04 -13.35 -21.61
N GLU A 177 8.11 -12.72 -21.14
CA GLU A 177 8.16 -12.16 -19.79
C GLU A 177 7.08 -11.11 -19.53
N GLY A 178 6.64 -10.37 -20.55
CA GLY A 178 5.64 -9.31 -20.41
C GLY A 178 4.27 -9.88 -20.06
N GLU A 179 3.81 -10.84 -20.87
CA GLU A 179 2.53 -11.52 -20.64
C GLU A 179 2.54 -12.30 -19.32
N ALA A 180 3.64 -12.97 -19.00
CA ALA A 180 3.80 -13.69 -17.74
C ALA A 180 3.69 -12.74 -16.52
N ARG A 181 4.33 -11.56 -16.57
CA ARG A 181 4.25 -10.57 -15.49
C ARG A 181 2.85 -10.00 -15.33
N ASP A 182 2.15 -9.73 -16.43
CA ASP A 182 0.79 -9.20 -16.38
C ASP A 182 -0.18 -10.25 -15.81
N LYS A 183 -0.04 -11.51 -16.21
CA LYS A 183 -0.80 -12.64 -15.63
C LYS A 183 -0.56 -12.80 -14.13
N ILE A 184 0.68 -12.68 -13.67
CA ILE A 184 1.01 -12.69 -12.23
C ILE A 184 0.29 -11.54 -11.53
N ARG A 185 0.39 -10.32 -12.07
CA ARG A 185 -0.21 -9.13 -11.47
C ARG A 185 -1.73 -9.27 -11.35
N ASP A 186 -2.38 -9.72 -12.40
CA ASP A 186 -3.84 -9.92 -12.42
C ASP A 186 -4.27 -10.97 -11.41
N SER A 187 -3.53 -12.08 -11.31
CA SER A 187 -3.82 -13.13 -10.33
C SER A 187 -3.66 -12.63 -8.89
N PHE A 188 -2.56 -11.92 -8.60
CA PHE A 188 -2.31 -11.34 -7.28
C PHE A 188 -3.34 -10.29 -6.89
N GLN A 189 -3.80 -9.47 -7.84
CA GLN A 189 -4.84 -8.47 -7.61
C GLN A 189 -6.21 -9.11 -7.42
N LYS A 190 -6.59 -10.08 -8.26
CA LYS A 190 -7.89 -10.77 -8.21
C LYS A 190 -8.03 -11.62 -6.95
N HIS A 191 -6.97 -12.30 -6.54
CA HIS A 191 -7.00 -13.24 -5.43
C HIS A 191 -6.37 -12.68 -4.15
N GLY A 192 -5.72 -11.52 -4.13
CA GLY A 192 -5.10 -11.00 -2.92
C GLY A 192 -4.01 -11.95 -2.39
N LEU A 193 -2.98 -12.19 -3.22
CA LEU A 193 -1.93 -13.18 -2.96
C LEU A 193 -0.67 -12.56 -2.33
N VAL A 194 -0.75 -11.36 -1.74
CA VAL A 194 0.38 -10.75 -1.03
C VAL A 194 0.26 -11.05 0.46
N LEU A 195 1.32 -11.63 1.03
CA LEU A 195 1.41 -11.89 2.47
C LEU A 195 1.95 -10.65 3.19
N VAL A 196 1.21 -10.17 4.18
CA VAL A 196 1.53 -8.96 4.96
C VAL A 196 1.98 -9.29 6.38
N SER A 197 2.62 -8.33 7.07
CA SER A 197 3.37 -8.56 8.31
C SER A 197 2.58 -9.16 9.47
N ASP A 198 1.25 -9.02 9.43
CA ASP A 198 0.30 -9.57 10.41
C ASP A 198 -0.16 -11.00 10.05
N GLY A 199 0.41 -11.61 9.00
CA GLY A 199 0.09 -12.96 8.55
C GLY A 199 -1.16 -13.05 7.68
N PHE A 200 -1.76 -11.92 7.32
CA PHE A 200 -2.95 -11.87 6.47
C PHE A 200 -2.60 -11.76 4.98
N TRP A 201 -3.60 -12.01 4.15
CA TRP A 201 -3.50 -11.93 2.70
C TRP A 201 -4.17 -10.67 2.16
N LYS A 202 -3.47 -9.97 1.28
CA LYS A 202 -3.86 -8.66 0.76
C LYS A 202 -3.59 -8.53 -0.73
N THR A 203 -4.25 -7.56 -1.36
CA THR A 203 -4.00 -7.22 -2.76
C THR A 203 -2.76 -6.34 -2.88
N PRO A 204 -2.01 -6.41 -4.01
CA PRO A 204 -0.90 -5.49 -4.27
C PRO A 204 -1.26 -4.01 -4.09
N SER A 205 -2.49 -3.62 -4.46
CA SER A 205 -2.98 -2.25 -4.31
C SER A 205 -3.13 -1.78 -2.85
N GLU A 206 -3.27 -2.69 -1.89
CA GLU A 206 -3.37 -2.38 -0.46
C GLU A 206 -1.99 -2.36 0.22
N CYS A 207 -0.93 -2.76 -0.48
CA CYS A 207 0.38 -3.01 0.11
C CYS A 207 1.39 -1.91 -0.22
N LEU A 208 2.35 -1.73 0.70
CA LEU A 208 3.58 -0.97 0.50
C LEU A 208 4.75 -1.80 1.01
N GLN A 209 5.93 -1.65 0.41
CA GLN A 209 7.10 -2.40 0.89
C GLN A 209 7.63 -1.84 2.21
N LYS A 210 7.69 -0.51 2.35
CA LYS A 210 7.96 0.20 3.60
C LYS A 210 6.71 0.97 4.01
N CYS A 211 5.84 0.30 4.76
CA CYS A 211 4.65 0.91 5.33
C CYS A 211 4.88 1.22 6.81
N PRO A 212 4.55 2.42 7.30
CA PRO A 212 4.56 2.68 8.73
C PRO A 212 3.45 1.87 9.41
N SER A 213 3.73 1.36 10.61
CA SER A 213 2.78 0.54 11.38
C SER A 213 1.51 1.29 11.81
N SER A 214 1.49 2.62 11.67
CA SER A 214 0.34 3.47 12.00
C SER A 214 -0.65 3.69 10.84
N MET A 215 -0.30 3.32 9.61
CA MET A 215 -1.14 3.55 8.43
C MET A 215 -2.37 2.62 8.43
N LEU A 216 -3.53 3.16 8.05
CA LEU A 216 -4.80 2.45 7.94
C LEU A 216 -5.11 2.08 6.48
N SER A 217 -4.77 2.96 5.55
CA SER A 217 -5.10 2.83 4.13
C SER A 217 -4.23 1.80 3.41
N LYS A 218 -3.02 1.56 3.91
CA LYS A 218 -2.05 0.61 3.35
C LYS A 218 -1.43 -0.21 4.47
N ILE A 219 -0.86 -1.35 4.09
CA ILE A 219 -0.16 -2.25 5.01
C ILE A 219 1.19 -2.67 4.44
N GLY A 220 2.14 -2.94 5.33
CA GLY A 220 3.47 -3.41 4.98
C GLY A 220 3.43 -4.86 4.49
N VAL A 221 4.09 -5.14 3.37
CA VAL A 221 4.39 -6.53 2.98
C VAL A 221 5.25 -7.19 4.06
N LEU A 222 5.04 -8.49 4.31
CA LEU A 222 5.87 -9.23 5.26
C LEU A 222 7.25 -9.46 4.65
N LEU A 223 8.22 -8.60 4.95
CA LEU A 223 9.62 -8.85 4.62
C LEU A 223 10.20 -9.97 5.51
N PHE A 224 11.29 -10.59 5.06
CA PHE A 224 11.98 -11.66 5.78
C PHE A 224 12.26 -11.27 7.24
N PRO A 225 11.67 -11.98 8.22
CA PRO A 225 12.07 -11.83 9.61
C PRO A 225 13.54 -12.23 9.78
N SER A 226 14.28 -11.51 10.62
CA SER A 226 15.70 -11.82 10.89
C SER A 226 15.93 -13.27 11.35
N SER A 227 14.90 -13.93 11.89
CA SER A 227 14.91 -15.32 12.32
C SER A 227 14.94 -16.36 11.19
N TRP A 228 14.73 -15.98 9.93
CA TRP A 228 14.66 -16.96 8.83
C TRP A 228 16.00 -17.19 8.12
N GLU A 229 17.05 -16.47 8.52
CA GLU A 229 18.41 -16.60 7.95
C GLU A 229 18.42 -16.50 6.41
N ALA A 230 17.55 -15.67 5.84
CA ALA A 230 17.52 -15.42 4.40
C ALA A 230 18.79 -14.68 3.98
N SER A 231 19.35 -15.06 2.83
CA SER A 231 20.50 -14.37 2.25
C SER A 231 20.10 -12.98 1.74
N ASP A 232 21.08 -12.08 1.66
CA ASP A 232 20.88 -10.73 1.09
C ASP A 232 20.39 -10.81 -0.37
N ALA A 233 20.81 -11.84 -1.11
CA ALA A 233 20.38 -12.11 -2.47
C ALA A 233 18.88 -12.46 -2.55
N GLU A 234 18.40 -13.35 -1.67
CA GLU A 234 16.97 -13.71 -1.61
C GLU A 234 16.12 -12.49 -1.23
N CYS A 235 16.59 -11.69 -0.27
CA CYS A 235 15.94 -10.45 0.13
C CYS A 235 15.81 -9.47 -1.05
N ALA A 236 16.90 -9.30 -1.81
CA ALA A 236 16.92 -8.43 -2.97
C ALA A 236 15.99 -8.94 -4.09
N GLU A 237 16.00 -10.24 -4.35
CA GLU A 237 15.20 -10.82 -5.44
C GLU A 237 13.70 -10.66 -5.21
N VAL A 238 13.21 -10.89 -4.00
CA VAL A 238 11.77 -10.69 -3.73
C VAL A 238 11.39 -9.22 -3.64
N THR A 239 12.30 -8.36 -3.16
CA THR A 239 12.10 -6.91 -3.24
C THR A 239 11.90 -6.48 -4.70
N GLN A 240 12.73 -7.00 -5.60
CA GLN A 240 12.58 -6.78 -7.04
C GLN A 240 11.30 -7.41 -7.59
N PHE A 241 10.87 -8.58 -7.11
CA PHE A 241 9.59 -9.17 -7.50
C PHE A 241 8.41 -8.26 -7.13
N PHE A 242 8.40 -7.72 -5.90
CA PHE A 242 7.36 -6.78 -5.46
C PHE A 242 7.34 -5.51 -6.31
N GLU A 243 8.52 -4.95 -6.63
CA GLU A 243 8.63 -3.71 -7.39
C GLU A 243 8.36 -3.89 -8.90
N ASN A 244 9.05 -4.83 -9.54
CA ASN A 244 9.08 -4.96 -11.00
C ASN A 244 7.90 -5.78 -11.54
N THR A 245 7.51 -6.84 -10.83
CA THR A 245 6.43 -7.74 -11.27
C THR A 245 5.09 -7.23 -10.74
N LEU A 246 4.97 -7.07 -9.43
CA LEU A 246 3.72 -6.71 -8.76
C LEU A 246 3.44 -5.21 -8.70
N ARG A 247 4.41 -4.34 -9.02
CA ARG A 247 4.28 -2.87 -8.99
C ARG A 247 3.87 -2.33 -7.62
N ILE A 248 4.27 -3.00 -6.54
CA ILE A 248 4.08 -2.53 -5.16
C ILE A 248 5.10 -1.44 -4.89
N GLN A 249 4.60 -0.24 -4.57
CA GLN A 249 5.44 0.93 -4.32
C GLN A 249 6.34 0.72 -3.10
N HIS A 250 7.55 1.26 -3.17
CA HIS A 250 8.49 1.14 -2.06
C HIS A 250 8.04 1.99 -0.86
N THR A 251 7.56 3.21 -1.12
CA THR A 251 7.09 4.19 -0.13
C THR A 251 5.72 4.75 -0.54
N CYS A 252 5.07 5.48 0.38
CA CYS A 252 3.77 6.11 0.13
C CYS A 252 3.83 7.19 -0.96
N SER A 253 2.81 7.23 -1.81
CA SER A 253 2.58 8.36 -2.71
C SER A 253 1.90 9.53 -1.97
N PRO A 254 1.97 10.77 -2.51
CA PRO A 254 1.21 11.90 -1.96
C PRO A 254 -0.29 11.62 -1.82
N ASP A 255 -0.86 10.89 -2.78
CA ASP A 255 -2.28 10.54 -2.78
C ASP A 255 -2.60 9.54 -1.64
N ASP A 256 -1.70 8.58 -1.35
CA ASP A 256 -1.85 7.68 -0.21
C ASP A 256 -1.79 8.43 1.13
N CYS A 257 -0.85 9.38 1.28
CA CYS A 257 -0.76 10.25 2.46
C CYS A 257 -2.06 11.04 2.69
N LEU A 258 -2.61 11.63 1.63
CA LEU A 258 -3.83 12.42 1.73
C LEU A 258 -5.07 11.56 2.04
N HIS A 259 -5.12 10.35 1.49
CA HIS A 259 -6.17 9.38 1.75
C HIS A 259 -6.13 8.87 3.19
N GLU A 260 -4.94 8.65 3.75
CA GLU A 260 -4.76 8.27 5.17
C GLU A 260 -5.38 9.30 6.12
N VAL A 261 -5.12 10.59 5.88
CA VAL A 261 -5.70 11.68 6.68
C VAL A 261 -7.23 11.66 6.60
N ASP A 262 -7.81 11.41 5.41
CA ASP A 262 -9.26 11.28 5.28
C ASP A 262 -9.80 10.08 6.05
N MET A 263 -9.11 8.94 5.97
CA MET A 263 -9.51 7.73 6.67
C MET A 263 -9.56 7.95 8.18
N ILE A 264 -8.52 8.55 8.77
CA ILE A 264 -8.48 8.86 10.21
C ILE A 264 -9.59 9.84 10.58
N ARG A 265 -9.84 10.86 9.75
CA ARG A 265 -10.83 11.90 10.03
C ARG A 265 -12.27 11.41 10.00
N HIS A 266 -12.62 10.56 9.05
CA HIS A 266 -13.99 10.08 8.88
C HIS A 266 -14.35 8.91 9.81
N HIS A 267 -13.36 8.26 10.42
CA HIS A 267 -13.59 7.11 11.30
C HIS A 267 -13.30 7.48 12.77
N PRO A 268 -14.33 7.79 13.58
CA PRO A 268 -14.16 8.23 14.96
C PRO A 268 -13.48 7.18 15.84
N ALA A 269 -13.56 5.89 15.50
CA ALA A 269 -12.83 4.82 16.18
C ALA A 269 -11.31 4.90 16.02
N PHE A 270 -10.83 5.61 15.00
CA PHE A 270 -9.41 5.77 14.70
C PHE A 270 -8.89 7.19 14.92
N ALA A 271 -9.79 8.16 15.07
CA ALA A 271 -9.45 9.51 15.46
C ALA A 271 -8.86 9.47 16.88
N SER A 272 -7.52 9.56 16.97
CA SER A 272 -6.77 9.63 18.22
C SER A 272 -5.55 10.51 17.99
N ILE A 273 -5.23 11.36 18.96
CA ILE A 273 -4.09 12.26 18.85
C ILE A 273 -2.78 11.48 18.67
N ASN A 274 -2.60 10.39 19.42
CA ASN A 274 -1.44 9.51 19.33
C ASN A 274 -1.22 8.93 17.92
N ARG A 275 -2.31 8.58 17.24
CA ARG A 275 -2.23 8.07 15.86
C ARG A 275 -1.80 9.17 14.90
N MET A 276 -2.36 10.37 15.06
CA MET A 276 -1.98 11.51 14.24
C MET A 276 -0.52 11.92 14.49
N THR A 277 -0.05 11.92 15.75
CA THR A 277 1.35 12.18 16.09
C THR A 277 2.29 11.23 15.34
N ARG A 278 2.01 9.92 15.38
CA ARG A 278 2.80 8.92 14.64
C ARG A 278 2.78 9.13 13.13
N TYR A 279 1.63 9.51 12.58
CA TYR A 279 1.54 9.87 11.16
C TYR A 279 2.39 11.09 10.82
N CYS A 280 2.35 12.16 11.64
CA CYS A 280 3.20 13.33 11.45
C CYS A 280 4.69 13.02 11.57
N GLU A 281 5.10 12.19 12.54
CA GLU A 281 6.47 11.70 12.70
C GLU A 281 6.95 10.99 11.44
N PHE A 282 6.15 10.03 10.95
CA PHE A 282 6.43 9.33 9.70
C PHE A 282 6.56 10.29 8.50
N MET A 283 5.64 11.25 8.38
CA MET A 283 5.69 12.24 7.31
C MET A 283 6.95 13.11 7.41
N ASN A 284 7.35 13.50 8.61
CA ASN A 284 8.59 14.26 8.85
C ASN A 284 9.83 13.46 8.42
N GLU A 285 9.85 12.15 8.68
CA GLU A 285 10.93 11.25 8.23
C GLU A 285 10.90 10.99 6.73
N THR A 286 9.72 10.93 6.11
CA THR A 286 9.56 10.51 4.71
C THR A 286 9.71 11.66 3.72
N VAL A 287 9.23 12.86 4.07
CA VAL A 287 9.27 14.05 3.21
C VAL A 287 10.65 14.34 2.61
N PRO A 288 11.78 14.23 3.35
CA PRO A 288 13.11 14.44 2.79
C PRO A 288 13.48 13.54 1.61
N TYR A 289 12.87 12.34 1.52
CA TYR A 289 13.17 11.34 0.49
C TYR A 289 12.21 11.38 -0.69
N LEU A 290 11.15 12.19 -0.61
CA LEU A 290 10.17 12.32 -1.70
C LEU A 290 10.70 13.26 -2.80
N TYR A 291 10.34 12.96 -4.04
CA TYR A 291 10.66 13.82 -5.18
C TYR A 291 10.08 15.24 -5.00
N VAL A 292 10.84 16.27 -5.35
CA VAL A 292 10.51 17.68 -5.06
C VAL A 292 9.12 18.10 -5.54
N LEU A 293 8.68 17.64 -6.72
CA LEU A 293 7.33 17.97 -7.22
C LEU A 293 6.22 17.31 -6.37
N ASN A 294 6.45 16.09 -5.88
CA ASN A 294 5.53 15.38 -5.00
C ASN A 294 5.43 16.08 -3.64
N VAL A 295 6.55 16.54 -3.09
CA VAL A 295 6.61 17.31 -1.84
C VAL A 295 5.81 18.61 -1.95
N ARG A 296 5.97 19.35 -3.06
CA ARG A 296 5.23 20.61 -3.29
C ARG A 296 3.73 20.38 -3.41
N ARG A 297 3.32 19.38 -4.19
CA ARG A 297 1.89 19.02 -4.35
C ARG A 297 1.28 18.63 -3.01
N LEU A 298 1.93 17.70 -2.30
CA LEU A 298 1.51 17.23 -0.99
C LEU A 298 1.35 18.38 0.01
N ARG A 299 2.33 19.29 0.09
CA ARG A 299 2.25 20.47 0.97
C ARG A 299 1.04 21.34 0.67
N LEU A 300 0.79 21.65 -0.61
CA LEU A 300 -0.34 22.50 -1.01
C LEU A 300 -1.69 21.87 -0.65
N ASP A 301 -1.81 20.56 -0.86
CA ASP A 301 -3.04 19.84 -0.55
C ASP A 301 -3.27 19.71 0.96
N LEU A 302 -2.22 19.48 1.75
CA LEU A 302 -2.30 19.48 3.22
C LEU A 302 -2.68 20.86 3.78
N ILE A 303 -2.12 21.96 3.27
CA ILE A 303 -2.45 23.33 3.73
C ILE A 303 -3.93 23.67 3.52
N ARG A 304 -4.52 23.19 2.42
CA ARG A 304 -5.94 23.45 2.10
C ARG A 304 -6.89 22.61 2.94
N LYS A 305 -6.40 21.49 3.48
CA LYS A 305 -7.19 20.48 4.18
C LYS A 305 -7.09 20.67 5.69
N ALA A 306 -8.15 20.32 6.41
CA ALA A 306 -8.08 20.23 7.87
C ALA A 306 -7.43 18.88 8.22
N CYS A 307 -6.09 18.87 8.24
CA CYS A 307 -5.27 17.67 8.40
C CYS A 307 -4.56 17.59 9.75
N ILE A 308 -4.73 18.57 10.63
CA ILE A 308 -4.11 18.62 11.96
C ILE A 308 -5.19 18.29 12.99
N ALA A 309 -4.91 17.33 13.87
CA ALA A 309 -5.82 16.97 14.96
C ALA A 309 -5.32 17.61 16.26
N VAL A 310 -6.20 18.20 17.06
CA VAL A 310 -5.88 18.69 18.41
C VAL A 310 -6.98 18.24 19.35
N GLU A 311 -6.59 17.81 20.55
CA GLU A 311 -7.55 17.39 21.57
C GLU A 311 -7.92 18.61 22.43
N GLN A 312 -9.20 18.98 22.42
CA GLN A 312 -9.77 20.04 23.25
C GLN A 312 -11.05 19.52 23.90
N ASP A 313 -11.18 19.66 25.22
CA ASP A 313 -12.35 19.24 25.99
C ASP A 313 -12.79 17.78 25.76
N ASN A 314 -11.82 16.85 25.69
CA ASN A 314 -12.03 15.41 25.36
C ASN A 314 -12.64 15.16 23.97
N THR A 315 -12.54 16.13 23.05
CA THR A 315 -12.96 15.99 21.65
C THR A 315 -11.83 16.32 20.70
N ILE A 316 -11.79 15.64 19.56
CA ILE A 316 -10.77 15.89 18.53
C ILE A 316 -11.27 16.97 17.58
N GLN A 317 -10.61 18.12 17.61
CA GLN A 317 -10.80 19.20 16.66
C GLN A 317 -9.84 19.05 15.49
N TRP A 318 -10.37 19.20 14.26
CA TRP A 318 -9.59 19.17 13.03
C TRP A 318 -9.32 20.59 12.54
N CYS A 319 -8.05 20.98 12.54
CA CYS A 319 -7.58 22.32 12.18
C CYS A 319 -6.87 22.30 10.82
N LYS A 320 -6.94 23.42 10.10
CA LYS A 320 -6.10 23.64 8.91
C LYS A 320 -4.77 24.25 9.34
N PRO A 321 -3.66 23.98 8.64
CA PRO A 321 -2.37 24.59 8.97
C PRO A 321 -2.39 26.14 9.11
N PRO A 322 -3.14 26.92 8.30
CA PRO A 322 -3.23 28.37 8.47
C PRO A 322 -3.91 28.85 9.76
N ASP A 323 -4.71 27.99 10.40
CA ASP A 323 -5.44 28.29 11.63
C ASP A 323 -4.62 27.93 12.88
N CYS A 324 -3.41 27.41 12.70
CA CYS A 324 -2.52 26.96 13.76
C CYS A 324 -1.30 27.88 13.92
N VAL A 325 -0.66 27.81 15.09
CA VAL A 325 0.59 28.51 15.40
C VAL A 325 1.55 27.57 16.14
N TRP A 326 2.84 27.86 16.05
CA TRP A 326 3.85 27.24 16.91
C TRP A 326 4.34 28.29 17.92
N ALA A 327 3.73 28.31 19.10
CA ALA A 327 3.95 29.33 20.13
C ALA A 327 3.92 28.72 21.55
N PRO A 328 5.03 28.07 21.98
CA PRO A 328 5.08 27.38 23.26
C PRO A 328 4.81 28.30 24.45
N GLY A 329 3.81 27.93 25.25
CA GLY A 329 3.41 28.63 26.47
C GLY A 329 2.69 29.96 26.25
N VAL A 330 2.19 30.21 25.04
CA VAL A 330 1.53 31.46 24.66
C VAL A 330 0.14 31.19 24.07
N ASP A 331 -0.90 31.62 24.78
CA ASP A 331 -2.27 31.61 24.25
C ASP A 331 -2.46 32.78 23.27
N ILE A 332 -2.71 32.46 22.00
CA ILE A 332 -2.99 33.43 20.93
C ILE A 332 -4.45 33.25 20.49
N PRO A 333 -5.34 34.19 20.84
CA PRO A 333 -6.73 34.15 20.44
C PRO A 333 -6.92 33.84 18.94
N ARG A 334 -7.80 32.88 18.65
CA ARG A 334 -8.16 32.35 17.31
C ARG A 334 -7.14 31.40 16.66
N TYR A 335 -6.00 31.16 17.27
CA TYR A 335 -5.02 30.21 16.78
C TYR A 335 -4.87 29.04 17.75
N VAL A 336 -4.67 27.85 17.19
CA VAL A 336 -4.39 26.65 17.99
C VAL A 336 -2.88 26.44 18.07
N ASP A 337 -2.32 26.45 19.28
CA ASP A 337 -0.90 26.14 19.47
C ASP A 337 -0.66 24.63 19.32
N LEU A 338 0.32 24.28 18.48
CA LEU A 338 0.69 22.89 18.21
C LEU A 338 1.83 22.40 19.09
N SER A 339 2.55 23.30 19.77
CA SER A 339 3.78 22.95 20.47
C SER A 339 3.54 22.00 21.66
N GLU A 340 2.42 22.15 22.36
CA GLU A 340 2.05 21.26 23.47
C GLU A 340 1.59 19.88 22.96
N THR A 341 0.89 19.85 21.83
CA THR A 341 0.32 18.62 21.27
C THR A 341 1.37 17.79 20.52
N TYR A 342 2.34 18.45 19.88
CA TYR A 342 3.32 17.84 18.99
C TYR A 342 4.75 18.33 19.24
N PRO A 343 5.30 18.22 20.46
CA PRO A 343 6.53 18.92 20.87
C PRO A 343 7.77 18.63 19.99
N ASN A 344 7.87 17.42 19.43
CA ASN A 344 9.03 16.99 18.63
C ASN A 344 8.90 17.27 17.12
N LEU A 345 7.82 17.91 16.68
CA LEU A 345 7.47 18.04 15.26
C LEU A 345 7.57 19.48 14.73
N GLU A 346 8.36 20.32 15.38
CA GLU A 346 8.54 21.73 15.00
C GLU A 346 8.94 21.87 13.52
N SER A 347 9.92 21.08 13.08
CA SER A 347 10.43 21.08 11.70
C SER A 347 9.34 20.77 10.69
N PHE A 348 8.44 19.85 11.04
CA PHE A 348 7.34 19.45 10.18
C PHE A 348 6.30 20.57 10.04
N PHE A 349 5.84 21.12 11.16
CA PHE A 349 4.78 22.15 11.14
C PHE A 349 5.31 23.50 10.64
N SER A 350 6.38 24.01 11.23
CA SER A 350 6.91 25.33 10.86
C SER A 350 7.70 25.30 9.54
N GLY A 351 8.52 24.28 9.32
CA GLY A 351 9.33 24.14 8.11
C GLY A 351 8.53 23.62 6.92
N PHE A 352 7.96 22.42 7.03
CA PHE A 352 7.29 21.76 5.91
C PHE A 352 5.87 22.27 5.65
N LEU A 353 5.04 22.53 6.66
CA LEU A 353 3.70 23.09 6.46
C LEU A 353 3.69 24.63 6.41
N GLY A 354 4.70 25.29 6.96
CA GLY A 354 4.78 26.76 7.00
C GLY A 354 3.88 27.38 8.07
N VAL A 355 3.59 26.64 9.15
CA VAL A 355 2.90 27.18 10.31
C VAL A 355 3.76 28.29 10.92
N LYS A 356 3.13 29.44 11.22
CA LYS A 356 3.85 30.59 11.77
C LYS A 356 4.46 30.22 13.12
N LYS A 357 5.75 30.51 13.30
CA LYS A 357 6.47 30.33 14.55
C LYS A 357 6.54 31.66 15.28
N SER A 358 6.13 31.70 16.55
CA SER A 358 6.37 32.86 17.40
C SER A 358 7.81 32.85 17.91
N GLY A 359 8.57 33.89 17.61
CA GLY A 359 9.93 34.07 18.14
C GLY A 359 10.00 34.47 19.62
N PHE A 360 8.84 34.69 20.26
CA PHE A 360 8.72 35.39 21.54
C PHE A 360 8.51 34.48 22.76
N GLY A 361 8.65 33.15 22.61
CA GLY A 361 8.57 32.20 23.72
C GLY A 361 9.70 32.33 24.77
N LEU A 362 10.64 33.27 24.59
CA LEU A 362 11.71 33.57 25.54
C LEU A 362 11.89 35.09 25.63
N ALA A 363 11.51 35.67 26.78
CA ALA A 363 11.34 37.11 27.07
C ALA A 363 9.99 37.62 26.56
N TYR A 364 9.11 38.15 27.40
CA TYR A 364 9.36 39.43 28.06
C TYR A 364 8.60 39.61 29.38
N ASN A 365 9.28 40.28 30.31
CA ASN A 365 8.71 40.97 31.45
C ASN A 365 8.25 42.38 30.99
N THR A 366 7.36 42.45 29.98
CA THR A 366 6.84 43.71 29.42
C THR A 366 5.34 43.85 29.69
N ARG A 367 4.85 45.09 29.69
CA ARG A 367 3.43 45.47 29.91
C ARG A 367 2.45 44.99 28.82
N PHE A 368 2.91 44.22 27.83
CA PHE A 368 2.10 43.73 26.74
C PHE A 368 1.68 42.29 27.01
N THR A 369 0.44 41.95 26.67
CA THR A 369 0.01 40.55 26.59
C THR A 369 0.76 39.84 25.46
N PRO A 370 0.97 38.51 25.54
CA PRO A 370 1.60 37.74 24.47
C PRO A 370 0.90 37.91 23.11
N TYR A 371 -0.42 38.08 23.10
CA TYR A 371 -1.21 38.40 21.90
C TYR A 371 -0.84 39.77 21.30
N GLU A 372 -0.73 40.81 22.12
CA GLU A 372 -0.34 42.15 21.66
C GLU A 372 1.07 42.16 21.09
N ALA A 373 2.01 41.45 21.73
CA ALA A 373 3.36 41.28 21.21
C ALA A 373 3.36 40.58 19.85
N TRP A 374 2.56 39.51 19.68
CA TRP A 374 2.40 38.80 18.42
C TRP A 374 1.75 39.65 17.33
N ALA A 375 0.68 40.39 17.66
CA ALA A 375 0.01 41.27 16.69
C ALA A 375 0.91 42.41 16.18
N LEU A 376 1.91 42.81 16.98
CA LEU A 376 2.91 43.81 16.62
C LEU A 376 4.09 43.23 15.82
N GLU A 377 4.20 41.91 15.65
CA GLU A 377 5.30 41.26 14.93
C GLU A 377 5.52 41.83 13.52
N PRO A 378 4.48 42.02 12.67
CA PRO A 378 4.68 42.62 11.34
C PRO A 378 5.23 44.04 11.41
N LEU A 379 4.87 44.80 12.45
CA LEU A 379 5.37 46.15 12.69
C LEU A 379 6.83 46.10 13.16
N MET A 380 7.19 45.17 14.04
CA MET A 380 8.56 45.01 14.54
C MET A 380 9.51 44.55 13.44
N VAL A 381 9.09 43.59 12.60
CA VAL A 381 9.84 43.16 11.41
C VAL A 381 9.94 44.29 10.38
N TRP A 382 8.84 45.00 10.11
CA TRP A 382 8.88 46.18 9.23
C TRP A 382 9.85 47.25 9.75
N ALA A 383 9.88 47.46 11.07
CA ALA A 383 10.77 48.40 11.73
C ALA A 383 12.22 47.87 11.83
N GLY A 384 12.49 46.57 11.62
CA GLY A 384 13.82 45.98 11.82
C GLY A 384 14.21 45.91 13.30
N LEU A 385 13.24 45.72 14.19
CA LEU A 385 13.41 45.66 15.66
C LEU A 385 13.43 44.22 16.20
N GLU A 386 13.74 43.26 15.33
CA GLU A 386 13.72 41.82 15.62
C GLU A 386 14.89 41.35 16.50
N ASP A 387 15.96 42.15 16.60
CA ASP A 387 17.11 41.84 17.46
C ASP A 387 16.85 42.23 18.92
N ARG A 388 17.20 41.29 19.82
CA ARG A 388 16.79 41.19 21.24
C ARG A 388 17.14 42.37 22.17
N TYR A 389 17.73 43.45 21.65
CA TYR A 389 18.00 44.66 22.41
C TYR A 389 17.54 45.89 21.62
N LEU A 390 16.39 46.46 22.02
CA LEU A 390 15.99 47.81 21.59
C LEU A 390 17.09 48.85 21.87
N SER A 391 17.98 48.60 22.83
CA SER A 391 19.15 49.43 23.14
C SER A 391 20.26 49.38 22.08
N TRP A 392 20.26 48.40 21.17
CA TRP A 392 21.16 48.38 20.01
C TRP A 392 20.59 49.11 18.80
N ASN A 393 19.26 49.22 18.72
CA ASN A 393 18.55 49.89 17.63
C ASN A 393 18.12 51.33 17.97
N VAL A 394 18.38 51.76 19.21
CA VAL A 394 18.11 53.11 19.72
C VAL A 394 19.39 53.62 20.38
N GLU A 395 20.17 54.41 19.64
CA GLU A 395 21.22 55.22 20.23
C GLU A 395 20.62 56.53 20.77
N GLU A 396 20.90 56.83 22.04
CA GLU A 396 20.48 58.06 22.69
C GLU A 396 21.36 59.21 22.18
N THR A 397 20.93 59.91 21.14
CA THR A 397 21.66 61.09 20.64
C THR A 397 21.37 62.32 21.51
N THR A 398 21.85 62.31 22.74
CA THR A 398 22.14 63.55 23.47
C THR A 398 23.56 63.99 23.15
N TYR A 399 23.68 65.00 22.29
CA TYR A 399 24.96 65.68 22.06
C TYR A 399 25.11 66.82 23.07
N LEU A 400 26.25 66.88 23.75
CA LEU A 400 26.86 68.14 24.16
C LEU A 400 27.53 68.73 22.91
N GLU A 401 27.36 70.03 22.70
CA GLU A 401 27.86 70.77 21.54
C GLU A 401 29.35 70.47 21.23
N ASP A 402 29.66 70.40 19.93
CA ASP A 402 31.00 70.36 19.32
C ASP A 402 31.64 69.02 18.92
N ALA A 403 30.92 68.17 18.17
CA ALA A 403 31.58 67.24 17.23
C ALA A 403 30.73 66.96 15.99
N ALA A 404 31.33 67.11 14.80
CA ALA A 404 30.71 66.78 13.52
C ALA A 404 30.61 65.25 13.31
N PRO A 405 29.48 64.71 12.80
CA PRO A 405 29.29 63.27 12.69
C PRO A 405 29.93 62.67 11.42
N GLU A 406 30.63 61.54 11.58
CA GLU A 406 30.83 60.57 10.49
C GLU A 406 29.58 59.65 10.39
N PRO A 407 29.12 59.27 9.19
CA PRO A 407 27.94 58.41 9.06
C PRO A 407 28.34 56.93 9.20
N LEU A 408 27.80 56.25 10.21
CA LEU A 408 27.94 54.80 10.37
C LEU A 408 26.68 54.05 9.91
N ASN A 409 26.95 52.99 9.14
CA ASN A 409 26.00 52.07 8.55
C ASN A 409 25.27 51.24 9.61
N GLY A 410 23.99 51.56 9.84
CA GLY A 410 23.12 50.77 10.71
C GLY A 410 21.75 51.38 11.03
N MET A 411 21.42 52.57 10.48
CA MET A 411 20.19 53.27 10.86
C MET A 411 18.90 52.64 10.31
N LEU A 412 17.85 52.64 11.15
CA LEU A 412 16.46 52.80 10.71
C LEU A 412 16.41 53.92 9.66
N THR A 413 15.94 53.62 8.43
CA THR A 413 15.85 54.65 7.39
C THR A 413 15.04 55.85 7.90
N THR A 414 15.41 57.07 7.51
CA THR A 414 14.75 58.32 7.96
C THR A 414 13.24 58.28 7.81
N THR A 415 12.74 57.52 6.83
CA THR A 415 11.31 57.25 6.62
C THR A 415 10.69 56.37 7.71
N LYS A 416 11.36 55.29 8.13
CA LYS A 416 10.88 54.39 9.21
C LYS A 416 10.89 55.09 10.56
N ALA A 417 11.96 55.84 10.86
CA ALA A 417 12.05 56.66 12.07
C ALA A 417 10.91 57.70 12.16
N ARG A 418 10.60 58.39 11.06
CA ARG A 418 9.44 59.31 10.98
C ARG A 418 8.10 58.59 11.18
N GLY A 419 7.97 57.36 10.69
CA GLY A 419 6.78 56.53 10.92
C GLY A 419 6.57 56.23 12.40
N LEU A 420 7.63 55.78 13.09
CA LEU A 420 7.59 55.48 14.53
C LEU A 420 7.31 56.72 15.38
N VAL A 421 7.90 57.88 15.04
CA VAL A 421 7.63 59.16 15.73
C VAL A 421 6.17 59.60 15.57
N ARG A 422 5.57 59.44 14.38
CA ARG A 422 4.14 59.76 14.16
C ARG A 422 3.21 58.88 14.99
N ILE A 423 3.54 57.60 15.11
CA ILE A 423 2.79 56.67 15.97
C ILE A 423 2.95 57.10 17.43
N ALA A 424 4.18 57.33 17.90
CA ALA A 424 4.49 57.74 19.26
C ALA A 424 3.85 59.10 19.65
N SER A 425 3.75 60.04 18.70
CA SER A 425 3.03 61.32 18.89
C SER A 425 1.52 61.12 18.94
N HIS A 426 0.97 60.22 18.12
CA HIS A 426 -0.46 59.94 18.09
C HIS A 426 -0.94 59.28 19.39
N PHE A 427 -0.10 58.45 20.02
CA PHE A 427 -0.39 57.75 21.27
C PHE A 427 0.14 58.47 22.53
N TRP A 428 0.50 59.76 22.43
CA TRP A 428 0.86 60.62 23.57
C TRP A 428 1.95 60.01 24.48
N THR A 429 2.94 59.36 23.87
CA THR A 429 4.02 58.75 24.66
C THR A 429 4.82 59.84 25.40
N PRO A 430 5.20 59.65 26.68
CA PRO A 430 5.84 60.69 27.49
C PRO A 430 7.18 61.21 26.92
N ARG A 431 7.81 60.44 26.03
CA ARG A 431 9.09 60.78 25.39
C ARG A 431 8.95 61.68 24.16
N VAL A 432 7.73 61.97 23.69
CA VAL A 432 7.47 62.95 22.62
C VAL A 432 7.09 64.30 23.23
N GLY A 433 7.60 64.59 24.43
CA GLY A 433 7.42 65.83 25.16
C GLY A 433 8.14 66.98 24.49
N THR A 434 7.36 67.99 24.13
CA THR A 434 7.71 69.33 23.65
C THR A 434 9.06 69.86 24.14
N SER A 435 9.99 70.06 23.20
CA SER A 435 11.13 70.97 23.32
C SER A 435 10.62 72.42 23.37
N ALA A 436 10.03 72.81 24.51
CA ALA A 436 9.69 74.18 24.84
C ALA A 436 9.57 74.33 26.36
N GLN A 437 10.68 74.18 27.08
CA GLN A 437 11.01 74.83 28.34
C GLN A 437 12.36 74.32 28.85
N ARG A 438 13.43 74.99 28.43
CA ARG A 438 14.61 75.32 29.25
C ARG A 438 15.37 76.44 28.58
#